data_AF-A0A3C0R9J1-F1
#
_entry.id   AF-A0A3C0R9J1-F1
#
_cell.length_a   1.000
_cell.length_b   1.000
_cell.length_c   1.000
_cell.angle_alpha   90.00
_cell.angle_beta   90.00
_cell.angle_gamma   90.00
#
_symmetry.space_group_name_H-M   'P 1'
#
loop_
_entity.id
_entity.type
_entity.pdbx_description
1 polymer ?
#
loop_
_entity_poly.entity_id
_entity_poly.type
_entity_poly.pdbx_seq_one_letter_code
_entity_poly.pdbx_strand_id
1 'polypeptide(L)'
;MLTGWQNNATQINSVFTLSRHDTTNKQFSAFYKNTVITGRNTATAGLDELNDLLNMIFAVDEVAKYICRRLYRWFVYYEIDASVEQNIITPLAAIFRNNNYEIKPVLKALLSSQHFYDSLSMGCVIKSPLDLVVGLCREFNISFQPASDFVTNYGFYNYLVSSCTNMQQNPGDPPDVSGWKAYYQEPQFYQIWINSDTLPKRNQFTDTMIVNGYTFSGKKIQIDGLSYARSLKNPEDPNLLIDELVEILFQTELSSATKAQLKKDILLGGQAQDYYWSNAWNGFITNPNDTANTNIVRTRLRDLIKYLMNLAEYQLS
;
A
#
# COMPACT_ATOMS: atom_id res chain seq x y z
N MET A 1 36.48 -18.44 -4.45
CA MET A 1 35.95 -17.53 -3.39
C MET A 1 36.89 -16.36 -3.33
N LEU A 2 36.42 -15.15 -3.63
CA LEU A 2 37.28 -13.97 -3.81
C LEU A 2 37.53 -13.21 -2.49
N THR A 3 36.64 -13.37 -1.51
CA THR A 3 36.65 -12.57 -0.28
C THR A 3 37.42 -13.21 0.89
N GLY A 4 37.70 -14.51 0.85
CA GLY A 4 38.29 -15.27 1.97
C GLY A 4 37.32 -15.65 3.10
N TRP A 5 36.12 -15.08 3.15
CA TRP A 5 35.10 -15.38 4.15
C TRP A 5 34.32 -16.65 3.86
N GLN A 6 34.05 -17.43 4.90
CA GLN A 6 33.34 -18.70 4.82
C GLN A 6 32.31 -18.82 5.92
N ASN A 7 31.26 -19.60 5.66
CA ASN A 7 30.34 -20.03 6.71
C ASN A 7 30.88 -21.31 7.37
N ASN A 8 31.03 -21.29 8.69
CA ASN A 8 31.21 -22.49 9.50
C ASN A 8 29.85 -22.96 10.01
N ALA A 9 29.25 -23.92 9.31
CA ALA A 9 27.93 -24.45 9.64
C ALA A 9 27.88 -25.19 11.00
N THR A 10 29.01 -25.66 11.53
CA THR A 10 29.07 -26.35 12.83
C THR A 10 29.04 -25.35 13.99
N GLN A 11 29.80 -24.27 13.88
CA GLN A 11 29.85 -23.23 14.91
C GLN A 11 28.83 -22.10 14.70
N ILE A 12 28.13 -22.10 13.57
CA ILE A 12 27.16 -21.08 13.17
C ILE A 12 27.82 -19.68 13.23
N ASN A 13 29.01 -19.56 12.63
CA ASN A 13 29.76 -18.31 12.57
C ASN A 13 30.45 -18.13 11.21
N SER A 14 30.90 -16.91 10.94
CA SER A 14 31.75 -16.62 9.79
C SER A 14 33.23 -16.78 10.16
N VAL A 15 34.01 -17.39 9.26
CA VAL A 15 35.46 -17.59 9.44
C VAL A 15 36.19 -17.01 8.24
N PHE A 16 37.24 -16.22 8.49
CA PHE A 16 38.13 -15.73 7.45
C PHE A 16 39.28 -16.71 7.21
N THR A 17 39.48 -17.12 5.96
CA THR A 17 40.56 -18.02 5.53
C THR A 17 41.46 -17.31 4.52
N LEU A 18 42.65 -16.91 4.97
CA LEU A 18 43.59 -16.12 4.17
C LEU A 18 44.02 -16.81 2.86
N SER A 19 44.23 -18.12 2.88
CA SER A 19 44.59 -18.89 1.67
C SER A 19 43.49 -18.92 0.59
N ARG A 20 42.29 -18.42 0.91
CA ARG A 20 41.15 -18.29 0.00
C ARG A 20 40.76 -16.83 -0.23
N HIS A 21 41.62 -15.89 0.16
CA HIS A 21 41.45 -14.47 -0.09
C HIS A 21 42.29 -14.05 -1.30
N ASP A 22 41.71 -13.25 -2.19
CA ASP A 22 42.46 -12.67 -3.30
C ASP A 22 43.32 -11.51 -2.79
N THR A 23 44.63 -11.68 -2.78
CA THR A 23 45.59 -10.69 -2.27
C THR A 23 46.03 -9.68 -3.34
N THR A 24 45.42 -9.69 -4.53
CA THR A 24 45.75 -8.72 -5.59
C THR A 24 45.03 -7.38 -5.38
N ASN A 25 45.57 -6.33 -5.98
CA ASN A 25 44.96 -5.01 -5.96
C ASN A 25 43.62 -5.00 -6.71
N LYS A 26 42.63 -4.33 -6.13
CA LYS A 26 41.27 -4.24 -6.68
C LYS A 26 41.06 -2.84 -7.23
N GLN A 27 41.04 -2.73 -8.55
CA GLN A 27 40.83 -1.46 -9.28
C GLN A 27 39.33 -1.22 -9.47
N PHE A 28 38.85 -0.05 -9.05
CA PHE A 28 37.47 0.37 -9.27
C PHE A 28 37.35 1.34 -10.44
N SER A 29 36.12 1.53 -10.92
CA SER A 29 35.82 2.38 -12.06
C SER A 29 36.02 3.87 -11.76
N ALA A 30 35.94 4.70 -12.82
CA ALA A 30 36.01 6.16 -12.71
C ALA A 30 34.90 6.75 -11.82
N PHE A 31 33.75 6.07 -11.70
CA PHE A 31 32.69 6.46 -10.77
C PHE A 31 33.20 6.51 -9.31
N TYR A 32 34.02 5.54 -8.92
CA TYR A 32 34.70 5.51 -7.63
C TYR A 32 36.09 6.17 -7.71
N LYS A 33 36.26 7.19 -8.57
CA LYS A 33 37.50 7.96 -8.75
C LYS A 33 38.73 7.11 -9.10
N ASN A 34 38.53 5.97 -9.77
CA ASN A 34 39.58 4.99 -10.06
C ASN A 34 40.33 4.51 -8.79
N THR A 35 39.64 4.47 -7.65
CA THR A 35 40.22 4.01 -6.38
C THR A 35 40.80 2.61 -6.54
N VAL A 36 41.96 2.39 -5.94
CA VAL A 36 42.60 1.07 -5.82
C VAL A 36 42.56 0.66 -4.37
N ILE A 37 41.87 -0.44 -4.06
CA ILE A 37 42.00 -1.09 -2.76
C ILE A 37 43.21 -2.01 -2.85
N THR A 38 44.25 -1.69 -2.08
CA THR A 38 45.48 -2.47 -2.04
C THR A 38 45.20 -3.86 -1.49
N GLY A 39 45.62 -4.89 -2.22
CA GLY A 39 45.50 -6.27 -1.78
C GLY A 39 46.36 -6.54 -0.55
N ARG A 40 45.81 -7.25 0.44
CA ARG A 40 46.46 -7.53 1.73
C ARG A 40 46.65 -9.03 1.98
N ASN A 41 47.70 -9.35 2.72
CA ASN A 41 48.08 -10.72 3.10
C ASN A 41 48.25 -10.82 4.63
N THR A 42 47.22 -10.46 5.38
CA THR A 42 47.22 -10.51 6.84
C THR A 42 46.00 -11.25 7.35
N ALA A 43 46.01 -11.66 8.62
CA ALA A 43 44.84 -12.29 9.24
C ALA A 43 43.58 -11.40 9.25
N THR A 44 43.74 -10.08 9.11
CA THR A 44 42.66 -9.07 9.05
C THR A 44 42.35 -8.57 7.65
N ALA A 45 43.06 -9.05 6.61
CA ALA A 45 42.98 -8.52 5.25
C ALA A 45 41.55 -8.37 4.74
N GLY A 46 40.70 -9.39 4.94
CA GLY A 46 39.31 -9.36 4.49
C GLY A 46 38.45 -8.29 5.18
N LEU A 47 38.75 -7.92 6.43
CA LEU A 47 38.04 -6.85 7.14
C LEU A 47 38.57 -5.47 6.74
N ASP A 48 39.89 -5.33 6.65
CA ASP A 48 40.52 -4.05 6.30
C ASP A 48 40.16 -3.62 4.87
N GLU A 49 40.19 -4.56 3.91
CA GLU A 49 39.74 -4.29 2.53
C GLU A 49 38.23 -4.02 2.44
N LEU A 50 37.42 -4.66 3.28
CA LEU A 50 35.98 -4.37 3.35
C LEU A 50 35.75 -2.94 3.87
N ASN A 51 36.51 -2.50 4.88
CA ASN A 51 36.41 -1.14 5.39
C ASN A 51 36.82 -0.11 4.32
N ASP A 52 37.89 -0.37 3.57
CA ASP A 52 38.28 0.49 2.44
C ASP A 52 37.21 0.54 1.35
N LEU A 53 36.61 -0.61 1.05
CA LEU A 53 35.50 -0.72 0.09
C LEU A 53 34.30 0.11 0.55
N LEU A 54 33.91 -0.01 1.81
CA LEU A 54 32.81 0.78 2.38
C LEU A 54 33.15 2.27 2.38
N ASN A 55 34.36 2.67 2.79
CA ASN A 55 34.79 4.06 2.74
C ASN A 55 34.70 4.64 1.32
N MET A 56 35.15 3.89 0.32
CA MET A 56 35.06 4.27 -1.08
C MET A 56 33.61 4.38 -1.57
N ILE A 57 32.75 3.41 -1.24
CA ILE A 57 31.32 3.42 -1.60
C ILE A 57 30.61 4.63 -0.97
N PHE A 58 30.92 4.96 0.28
CA PHE A 58 30.31 6.07 1.00
C PHE A 58 30.95 7.43 0.69
N ALA A 59 32.11 7.46 0.02
CA ALA A 59 32.76 8.70 -0.44
C ALA A 59 32.05 9.35 -1.65
N VAL A 60 31.09 8.66 -2.28
CA VAL A 60 30.23 9.21 -3.33
C VAL A 60 28.80 9.44 -2.81
N ASP A 61 28.09 10.39 -3.40
CA ASP A 61 26.74 10.78 -2.95
C ASP A 61 25.66 9.74 -3.31
N GLU A 62 25.95 8.84 -4.24
CA GLU A 62 24.96 7.98 -4.86
C GLU A 62 24.27 7.03 -3.87
N VAL A 63 24.97 6.58 -2.81
CA VAL A 63 24.34 5.78 -1.75
C VAL A 63 23.20 6.56 -1.10
N ALA A 64 23.46 7.82 -0.76
CA ALA A 64 22.48 8.67 -0.09
C ALA A 64 21.34 9.04 -1.04
N LYS A 65 21.67 9.39 -2.29
CA LYS A 65 20.67 9.67 -3.33
C LYS A 65 19.79 8.47 -3.60
N TYR A 66 20.36 7.28 -3.78
CA TYR A 66 19.62 6.04 -4.03
C TYR A 66 18.59 5.76 -2.93
N ILE A 67 18.99 5.83 -1.66
CA ILE A 67 18.06 5.66 -0.54
C ILE A 67 16.98 6.75 -0.53
N CYS A 68 17.35 8.02 -0.74
CA CYS A 68 16.38 9.11 -0.78
C CYS A 68 15.39 8.98 -1.95
N ARG A 69 15.81 8.52 -3.14
CA ARG A 69 14.91 8.21 -4.26
C ARG A 69 13.93 7.10 -3.89
N ARG A 70 14.38 6.06 -3.19
CA ARG A 70 13.48 4.99 -2.73
C ARG A 70 12.46 5.48 -1.71
N LEU A 71 12.88 6.31 -0.75
CA LEU A 71 11.97 6.94 0.20
C LEU A 71 10.97 7.84 -0.52
N TYR A 72 11.44 8.65 -1.47
CA TYR A 72 10.59 9.51 -2.28
C TYR A 72 9.54 8.70 -3.07
N ARG A 73 9.96 7.63 -3.75
CA ARG A 73 9.04 6.75 -4.50
C ARG A 73 8.01 6.06 -3.62
N TRP A 74 8.39 5.75 -2.39
CA TRP A 74 7.48 5.10 -1.44
C TRP A 74 6.46 6.07 -0.87
N PHE A 75 6.85 7.31 -0.58
CA PHE A 75 6.01 8.26 0.16
C PHE A 75 5.38 9.38 -0.69
N VAL A 76 5.93 9.68 -1.86
CA VAL A 76 5.52 10.85 -2.66
C VAL A 76 5.05 10.42 -4.05
N TYR A 77 5.98 10.09 -4.95
CA TYR A 77 5.63 9.77 -6.33
C TYR A 77 6.70 8.91 -7.00
N TYR A 78 6.28 8.04 -7.92
CA TYR A 78 7.19 7.07 -8.54
C TYR A 78 8.15 7.71 -9.55
N GLU A 79 7.69 8.78 -10.22
CA GLU A 79 8.46 9.53 -11.19
C GLU A 79 9.38 10.54 -10.49
N ILE A 80 10.65 10.54 -10.90
CA ILE A 80 11.68 11.46 -10.39
C ILE A 80 12.31 12.10 -11.62
N ASP A 81 11.81 13.28 -11.98
CA ASP A 81 12.39 14.08 -13.04
C ASP A 81 13.66 14.83 -12.56
N ALA A 82 14.28 15.58 -13.45
CA ALA A 82 15.48 16.36 -13.13
C ALA A 82 15.24 17.44 -12.05
N SER A 83 14.01 17.98 -11.97
CA SER A 83 13.64 18.98 -10.96
C SER A 83 13.54 18.36 -9.58
N VAL A 84 12.85 17.22 -9.45
CA VAL A 84 12.72 16.46 -8.20
C VAL A 84 14.10 15.98 -7.75
N GLU A 85 14.92 15.47 -8.66
CA GLU A 85 16.28 15.02 -8.37
C GLU A 85 17.15 16.15 -7.78
N GLN A 86 17.06 17.34 -8.36
CA GLN A 86 17.87 18.49 -7.95
C GLN A 86 17.34 19.16 -6.69
N ASN A 87 16.02 19.35 -6.59
CA ASN A 87 15.41 20.20 -5.57
C ASN A 87 14.94 19.41 -4.34
N ILE A 88 14.72 18.10 -4.47
CA ILE A 88 14.22 17.24 -3.37
C ILE A 88 15.26 16.17 -3.02
N ILE A 89 15.65 15.31 -3.95
CA ILE A 89 16.51 14.15 -3.68
C ILE A 89 17.90 14.60 -3.21
N THR A 90 18.52 15.55 -3.92
CA THR A 90 19.87 16.02 -3.59
C THR A 90 19.94 16.68 -2.20
N PRO A 91 19.03 17.58 -1.81
CA PRO A 91 18.96 18.11 -0.45
C PRO A 91 18.68 17.03 0.63
N LEU A 92 17.76 16.09 0.38
CA LEU A 92 17.51 14.98 1.31
C LEU A 92 18.74 14.09 1.49
N ALA A 93 19.47 13.81 0.41
CA ALA A 93 20.71 13.06 0.47
C ALA A 93 21.80 13.79 1.29
N ALA A 94 21.88 15.12 1.18
CA ALA A 94 22.78 15.91 2.03
C ALA A 94 22.38 15.84 3.51
N ILE A 95 21.08 15.94 3.83
CA ILE A 95 20.57 15.73 5.19
C ILE A 95 20.95 14.33 5.68
N PHE A 96 20.77 13.30 4.86
CA PHE A 96 21.07 11.92 5.21
C PHE A 96 22.55 11.75 5.56
N ARG A 97 23.46 12.25 4.72
CA ARG A 97 24.92 12.19 4.95
C ARG A 97 25.35 12.98 6.19
N ASN A 98 24.86 14.21 6.35
CA ASN A 98 25.21 15.09 7.47
C ASN A 98 24.70 14.56 8.82
N ASN A 99 23.73 13.64 8.80
CA ASN A 99 23.20 12.97 9.99
C ASN A 99 23.65 11.50 10.06
N ASN A 100 24.86 11.18 9.57
CA ASN A 100 25.47 9.84 9.68
C ASN A 100 24.59 8.70 9.15
N TYR A 101 23.84 8.96 8.07
CA TYR A 101 22.94 7.98 7.45
C TYR A 101 21.79 7.53 8.37
N GLU A 102 21.33 8.40 9.27
CA GLU A 102 20.07 8.21 10.00
C GLU A 102 18.86 8.49 9.10
N ILE A 103 17.91 7.56 9.03
CA ILE A 103 16.70 7.70 8.20
C ILE A 103 15.72 8.72 8.77
N LYS A 104 15.65 8.85 10.10
CA LYS A 104 14.66 9.67 10.79
C LYS A 104 14.71 11.16 10.39
N PRO A 105 15.87 11.84 10.32
CA PRO A 105 15.95 13.22 9.84
C PRO A 105 15.45 13.41 8.41
N VAL A 106 15.72 12.45 7.51
CA VAL A 106 15.28 12.48 6.11
C VAL A 106 13.76 12.41 6.03
N LEU A 107 13.15 11.44 6.71
CA LEU A 107 11.70 11.31 6.76
C LEU A 107 11.03 12.54 7.38
N LYS A 108 11.59 13.07 8.47
CA LYS A 108 11.06 14.30 9.09
C LYS A 108 11.06 15.46 8.10
N ALA A 109 12.16 15.66 7.36
CA ALA A 109 12.27 16.73 6.37
C ALA A 109 11.29 16.52 5.20
N LEU A 110 11.19 15.31 4.66
CA LEU A 110 10.30 14.97 3.56
C LEU A 110 8.82 15.17 3.95
N LEU A 111 8.38 14.50 5.01
CA LEU A 111 6.97 14.48 5.44
C LEU A 111 6.47 15.84 5.97
N SER A 112 7.38 16.75 6.35
CA SER A 112 7.02 18.11 6.79
C SER A 112 7.15 19.15 5.67
N SER A 113 7.55 18.75 4.46
CA SER A 113 7.76 19.66 3.34
C SER A 113 6.46 20.02 2.64
N GLN A 114 6.38 21.21 2.05
CA GLN A 114 5.24 21.59 1.20
C GLN A 114 5.08 20.63 0.00
N HIS A 115 6.20 20.14 -0.56
CA HIS A 115 6.21 19.20 -1.68
C HIS A 115 5.44 17.91 -1.39
N PHE A 116 5.52 17.41 -0.16
CA PHE A 116 4.79 16.20 0.25
C PHE A 116 3.27 16.35 0.17
N TYR A 117 2.75 17.57 0.27
CA TYR A 117 1.32 17.88 0.24
C TYR A 117 0.88 18.53 -1.08
N ASP A 118 1.70 18.45 -2.13
CA ASP A 118 1.32 18.93 -3.46
C ASP A 118 0.17 18.09 -4.03
N SER A 119 -0.87 18.74 -4.56
CA SER A 119 -2.07 18.07 -5.07
C SER A 119 -1.78 17.11 -6.22
N LEU A 120 -0.70 17.34 -6.97
CA LEU A 120 -0.25 16.45 -8.03
C LEU A 120 0.34 15.12 -7.52
N SER A 121 0.72 15.05 -6.24
CA SER A 121 1.31 13.85 -5.63
C SER A 121 0.36 13.11 -4.68
N MET A 122 -0.82 13.67 -4.40
CA MET A 122 -1.81 13.05 -3.50
C MET A 122 -2.78 12.14 -4.28
N GLY A 123 -3.19 11.03 -3.66
CA GLY A 123 -4.25 10.17 -4.19
C GLY A 123 -3.93 9.53 -5.54
N CYS A 124 -2.65 9.37 -5.87
CA CYS A 124 -2.20 8.95 -7.20
C CYS A 124 -1.66 7.51 -7.23
N VAL A 125 -1.52 6.86 -6.07
CA VAL A 125 -0.95 5.51 -5.97
C VAL A 125 -2.06 4.48 -6.15
N ILE A 126 -1.87 3.53 -7.07
CA ILE A 126 -2.79 2.39 -7.17
C ILE A 126 -2.52 1.45 -5.99
N LYS A 127 -3.54 1.22 -5.17
CA LYS A 127 -3.52 0.31 -4.02
C LYS A 127 -2.95 -1.05 -4.44
N SER A 128 -1.93 -1.54 -3.74
CA SER A 128 -1.52 -2.94 -3.92
C SER A 128 -2.67 -3.88 -3.56
N PRO A 129 -2.69 -5.14 -4.04
CA PRO A 129 -3.70 -6.10 -3.61
C PRO A 129 -3.82 -6.24 -2.10
N LEU A 130 -2.71 -6.12 -1.36
CA LEU A 130 -2.72 -6.15 0.09
C LEU A 130 -3.39 -4.89 0.69
N ASP A 131 -3.06 -3.71 0.17
CA ASP A 131 -3.67 -2.45 0.60
C ASP A 131 -5.18 -2.44 0.31
N LEU A 132 -5.61 -2.98 -0.83
CA LEU A 132 -7.02 -3.11 -1.18
C LEU A 132 -7.74 -4.08 -0.21
N VAL A 133 -7.23 -5.30 -0.06
CA VAL A 133 -7.93 -6.38 0.67
C VAL A 133 -7.96 -6.10 2.17
N VAL A 134 -6.81 -5.76 2.77
CA VAL A 134 -6.71 -5.48 4.21
C VAL A 134 -7.26 -4.09 4.52
N GLY A 135 -7.02 -3.11 3.64
CA GLY A 135 -7.59 -1.76 3.76
C GLY A 135 -9.10 -1.81 3.79
N LEU A 136 -9.76 -2.52 2.87
CA LEU A 136 -11.22 -2.69 2.87
C LEU A 136 -11.75 -3.27 4.19
N CYS A 137 -11.06 -4.28 4.75
CA CYS A 137 -11.49 -4.86 6.03
C CYS A 137 -11.44 -3.84 7.18
N ARG A 138 -10.42 -2.97 7.18
CA ARG A 138 -10.26 -1.90 8.18
C ARG A 138 -11.24 -0.75 7.94
N GLU A 139 -11.38 -0.31 6.71
CA GLU A 139 -12.23 0.80 6.26
C GLU A 139 -13.69 0.56 6.65
N PHE A 140 -14.20 -0.65 6.41
CA PHE A 140 -15.57 -1.02 6.76
C PHE A 140 -15.73 -1.69 8.13
N ASN A 141 -14.68 -1.71 8.96
CA ASN A 141 -14.68 -2.33 10.29
C ASN A 141 -15.26 -3.76 10.29
N ILE A 142 -14.82 -4.59 9.34
CA ILE A 142 -15.32 -5.96 9.19
C ILE A 142 -15.05 -6.75 10.47
N SER A 143 -16.12 -7.28 11.06
CA SER A 143 -16.05 -8.00 12.32
C SER A 143 -15.54 -9.43 12.11
N PHE A 144 -14.34 -9.70 12.61
CA PHE A 144 -13.78 -11.05 12.73
C PHE A 144 -14.29 -11.73 14.01
N GLN A 145 -14.02 -13.03 14.16
CA GLN A 145 -14.37 -13.75 15.39
C GLN A 145 -13.45 -13.33 16.54
N PRO A 146 -13.86 -13.54 17.81
CA PRO A 146 -12.96 -13.37 18.94
C PRO A 146 -11.63 -14.09 18.72
N ALA A 147 -10.51 -13.52 19.16
CA ALA A 147 -9.17 -14.06 18.92
C ALA A 147 -8.98 -15.52 19.41
N SER A 148 -9.81 -15.96 20.37
CA SER A 148 -9.85 -17.34 20.85
C SER A 148 -10.36 -18.36 19.82
N ASP A 149 -11.12 -17.93 18.82
CA ASP A 149 -11.58 -18.77 17.70
C ASP A 149 -10.59 -18.69 16.52
N PHE A 150 -9.42 -19.26 16.76
CA PHE A 150 -8.32 -19.24 15.79
C PHE A 150 -8.68 -20.00 14.51
N VAL A 151 -9.38 -21.14 14.59
CA VAL A 151 -9.70 -21.96 13.40
C VAL A 151 -10.52 -21.16 12.41
N THR A 152 -11.58 -20.49 12.86
CA THR A 152 -12.43 -19.70 11.97
C THR A 152 -11.66 -18.48 11.42
N ASN A 153 -10.94 -17.77 12.29
CA ASN A 153 -10.18 -16.59 11.88
C ASN A 153 -9.08 -16.92 10.86
N TYR A 154 -8.34 -18.03 11.02
CA TYR A 154 -7.38 -18.47 10.01
C TYR A 154 -8.05 -18.87 8.69
N GLY A 155 -9.26 -19.43 8.72
CA GLY A 155 -10.06 -19.64 7.50
C GLY A 155 -10.36 -18.33 6.77
N PHE A 156 -10.72 -17.28 7.51
CA PHE A 156 -10.91 -15.94 6.95
C PHE A 156 -9.61 -15.32 6.44
N TYR A 157 -8.53 -15.40 7.20
CA TYR A 157 -7.22 -14.86 6.77
C TYR A 157 -6.71 -15.56 5.51
N ASN A 158 -6.88 -16.88 5.39
CA ASN A 158 -6.52 -17.63 4.19
C ASN A 158 -7.34 -17.19 2.98
N TYR A 159 -8.62 -16.86 3.16
CA TYR A 159 -9.44 -16.28 2.09
C TYR A 159 -8.87 -14.92 1.63
N LEU A 160 -8.54 -14.03 2.56
CA LEU A 160 -7.95 -12.72 2.24
C LEU A 160 -6.59 -12.87 1.53
N VAL A 161 -5.72 -13.75 2.03
CA VAL A 161 -4.44 -14.09 1.38
C VAL A 161 -4.67 -14.62 -0.04
N SER A 162 -5.64 -15.53 -0.22
CA SER A 162 -5.99 -16.06 -1.54
C SER A 162 -6.50 -14.97 -2.48
N SER A 163 -7.26 -14.00 -1.98
CA SER A 163 -7.69 -12.83 -2.74
C SER A 163 -6.50 -11.99 -3.22
N CYS A 164 -5.53 -11.70 -2.35
CA CYS A 164 -4.30 -10.99 -2.73
C CYS A 164 -3.49 -11.78 -3.78
N THR A 165 -3.34 -13.10 -3.59
CA THR A 165 -2.64 -13.99 -4.53
C THR A 165 -3.32 -14.02 -5.90
N ASN A 166 -4.66 -14.07 -5.93
CA ASN A 166 -5.42 -14.02 -7.19
C ASN A 166 -5.25 -12.69 -7.94
N MET A 167 -4.90 -11.63 -7.21
CA MET A 167 -4.54 -10.31 -7.75
C MET A 167 -3.01 -10.14 -7.90
N GLN A 168 -2.25 -11.24 -7.90
CA GLN A 168 -0.82 -11.32 -8.18
C GLN A 168 0.10 -10.77 -7.07
N GLN A 169 -0.35 -10.73 -5.82
CA GLN A 169 0.50 -10.42 -4.66
C GLN A 169 0.28 -11.42 -3.53
N ASN A 170 1.06 -12.51 -3.52
CA ASN A 170 1.05 -13.47 -2.41
C ASN A 170 1.90 -12.96 -1.23
N PRO A 171 1.30 -12.58 -0.08
CA PRO A 171 2.06 -12.07 1.05
C PRO A 171 3.02 -13.15 1.59
N GLY A 172 4.32 -12.84 1.60
CA GLY A 172 5.38 -13.75 2.05
C GLY A 172 6.07 -14.56 0.95
N ASP A 173 5.66 -14.39 -0.31
CA ASP A 173 6.23 -15.08 -1.47
C ASP A 173 6.54 -14.08 -2.60
N PRO A 174 7.53 -13.18 -2.41
CA PRO A 174 7.93 -12.24 -3.45
C PRO A 174 8.51 -13.00 -4.66
N PRO A 175 8.31 -12.50 -5.89
CA PRO A 175 8.62 -13.24 -7.11
C PRO A 175 10.12 -13.50 -7.30
N ASP A 176 10.97 -12.62 -6.79
CA ASP A 176 12.43 -12.79 -6.79
C ASP A 176 13.08 -11.98 -5.65
N VAL A 177 14.42 -12.05 -5.55
CA VAL A 177 15.22 -11.38 -4.49
C VAL A 177 15.10 -9.85 -4.50
N SER A 178 14.61 -9.26 -5.58
CA SER A 178 14.36 -7.82 -5.74
C SER A 178 12.99 -7.40 -5.17
N GLY A 179 12.13 -8.35 -4.80
CA GLY A 179 10.81 -8.10 -4.22
C GLY A 179 9.72 -7.88 -5.27
N TRP A 180 8.75 -7.02 -4.95
CA TRP A 180 7.62 -6.76 -5.86
C TRP A 180 8.00 -5.70 -6.91
N LYS A 181 7.82 -6.06 -8.18
CA LYS A 181 8.09 -5.19 -9.35
C LYS A 181 7.44 -3.81 -9.23
N ALA A 182 6.31 -3.70 -8.55
CA ALA A 182 5.58 -2.44 -8.37
C ALA A 182 6.42 -1.32 -7.72
N TYR A 183 7.48 -1.68 -6.99
CA TYR A 183 8.29 -0.72 -6.24
C TYR A 183 9.64 -0.40 -6.89
N TYR A 184 9.97 -1.02 -8.04
CA TYR A 184 11.26 -0.78 -8.71
C TYR A 184 11.23 -0.89 -10.23
N GLN A 185 10.23 -1.53 -10.83
CA GLN A 185 10.20 -1.81 -12.26
C GLN A 185 9.67 -0.61 -13.03
N GLU A 186 10.58 0.09 -13.71
CA GLU A 186 10.24 1.09 -14.71
C GLU A 186 9.69 0.44 -16.00
N PRO A 187 8.76 1.09 -16.72
CA PRO A 187 8.15 2.40 -16.40
C PRO A 187 6.90 2.30 -15.51
N GLN A 188 6.42 1.10 -15.19
CA GLN A 188 5.05 0.89 -14.73
C GLN A 188 4.85 1.07 -13.21
N PHE A 189 5.83 0.72 -12.38
CA PHE A 189 5.69 0.77 -10.91
C PHE A 189 4.35 0.21 -10.41
N TYR A 190 3.62 0.92 -9.54
CA TYR A 190 2.33 0.47 -8.99
C TYR A 190 1.24 0.25 -10.04
N GLN A 191 1.40 0.77 -11.26
CA GLN A 191 0.44 0.55 -12.34
C GLN A 191 0.32 -0.92 -12.72
N ILE A 192 1.35 -1.75 -12.44
CA ILE A 192 1.29 -3.19 -12.71
C ILE A 192 0.19 -3.92 -11.93
N TRP A 193 -0.31 -3.33 -10.83
CA TRP A 193 -1.35 -3.95 -10.01
C TRP A 193 -2.70 -4.03 -10.73
N ILE A 194 -2.90 -3.24 -11.79
CA ILE A 194 -4.12 -3.21 -12.59
C ILE A 194 -3.80 -3.62 -14.02
N ASN A 195 -4.42 -4.71 -14.45
CA ASN A 195 -4.42 -5.18 -15.83
C ASN A 195 -5.77 -5.85 -16.15
N SER A 196 -5.91 -6.40 -17.36
CA SER A 196 -7.15 -7.05 -17.82
C SER A 196 -7.54 -8.29 -17.00
N ASP A 197 -6.63 -8.89 -16.24
CA ASP A 197 -6.89 -10.02 -15.36
C ASP A 197 -7.15 -9.59 -13.91
N THR A 198 -6.36 -8.66 -13.37
CA THR A 198 -6.46 -8.27 -11.95
C THR A 198 -7.60 -7.30 -11.66
N LEU A 199 -7.95 -6.40 -12.59
CA LEU A 199 -9.03 -5.42 -12.36
C LEU A 199 -10.40 -6.09 -12.10
N PRO A 200 -10.86 -7.06 -12.92
CA PRO A 200 -12.11 -7.76 -12.63
C PRO A 200 -12.09 -8.51 -11.29
N LYS A 201 -10.94 -9.08 -10.91
CA LYS A 201 -10.79 -9.83 -9.64
C LYS A 201 -10.86 -8.91 -8.42
N ARG A 202 -10.31 -7.70 -8.52
CA ARG A 202 -10.42 -6.65 -7.49
C ARG A 202 -11.90 -6.30 -7.24
N ASN A 203 -12.65 -6.05 -8.30
CA ASN A 203 -14.09 -5.79 -8.22
C ASN A 203 -14.88 -7.01 -7.71
N GLN A 204 -14.51 -8.22 -8.14
CA GLN A 204 -15.15 -9.44 -7.64
C GLN A 204 -14.95 -9.61 -6.13
N PHE A 205 -13.78 -9.27 -5.60
CA PHE A 205 -13.51 -9.32 -4.16
C PHE A 205 -14.39 -8.32 -3.41
N THR A 206 -14.37 -7.04 -3.80
CA THR A 206 -15.17 -5.99 -3.14
C THR A 206 -16.67 -6.30 -3.23
N ASP A 207 -17.16 -6.74 -4.39
CA ASP A 207 -18.54 -7.19 -4.62
C ASP A 207 -18.91 -8.38 -3.73
N THR A 208 -18.03 -9.37 -3.60
CA THR A 208 -18.26 -10.52 -2.73
C THR A 208 -18.40 -10.07 -1.28
N MET A 209 -17.51 -9.18 -0.82
CA MET A 209 -17.49 -8.70 0.56
C MET A 209 -18.72 -7.88 0.94
N ILE A 210 -19.33 -7.13 0.02
CA ILE A 210 -20.56 -6.36 0.31
C ILE A 210 -21.85 -7.16 0.07
N VAL A 211 -21.91 -8.02 -0.95
CA VAL A 211 -23.16 -8.72 -1.33
C VAL A 211 -23.38 -10.00 -0.54
N ASN A 212 -22.40 -10.92 -0.55
CA ASN A 212 -22.58 -12.28 -0.02
C ASN A 212 -21.77 -12.55 1.26
N GLY A 213 -20.64 -11.86 1.41
CA GLY A 213 -19.59 -12.17 2.37
C GLY A 213 -18.87 -13.48 2.06
N TYR A 214 -17.91 -13.81 2.92
CA TYR A 214 -17.22 -15.10 2.91
C TYR A 214 -17.60 -15.90 4.16
N THR A 215 -18.03 -17.15 3.96
CA THR A 215 -18.45 -18.04 5.04
C THR A 215 -17.45 -19.18 5.22
N PHE A 216 -17.01 -19.40 6.44
CA PHE A 216 -16.14 -20.49 6.83
C PHE A 216 -16.56 -21.01 8.20
N SER A 217 -16.63 -22.35 8.35
CA SER A 217 -17.06 -23.01 9.59
C SER A 217 -18.39 -22.47 10.15
N GLY A 218 -19.36 -22.21 9.26
CA GLY A 218 -20.69 -21.67 9.61
C GLY A 218 -20.73 -20.20 10.05
N LYS A 219 -19.59 -19.50 10.03
CA LYS A 219 -19.44 -18.10 10.41
C LYS A 219 -19.08 -17.26 9.19
N LYS A 220 -19.43 -15.97 9.20
CA LYS A 220 -19.28 -15.09 8.03
C LYS A 220 -18.53 -13.80 8.36
N ILE A 221 -17.68 -13.37 7.43
CA ILE A 221 -17.21 -11.98 7.31
C ILE A 221 -17.90 -11.32 6.11
N GLN A 222 -18.41 -10.11 6.31
CA GLN A 222 -19.13 -9.33 5.29
C GLN A 222 -19.05 -7.86 5.68
N ILE A 223 -19.08 -6.97 4.68
CA ILE A 223 -19.37 -5.55 4.92
C ILE A 223 -20.86 -5.44 5.29
N ASP A 224 -21.14 -4.93 6.48
CA ASP A 224 -22.48 -4.53 6.87
C ASP A 224 -22.68 -3.05 6.53
N GLY A 225 -23.09 -2.77 5.29
CA GLY A 225 -23.29 -1.40 4.80
C GLY A 225 -24.34 -0.61 5.60
N LEU A 226 -25.30 -1.29 6.21
CA LEU A 226 -26.32 -0.67 7.06
C LEU A 226 -25.71 -0.21 8.39
N SER A 227 -25.00 -1.10 9.08
CA SER A 227 -24.30 -0.75 10.32
C SER A 227 -23.19 0.28 10.08
N TYR A 228 -22.51 0.20 8.94
CA TYR A 228 -21.52 1.20 8.53
C TYR A 228 -22.16 2.58 8.36
N ALA A 229 -23.25 2.69 7.59
CA ALA A 229 -23.97 3.96 7.42
C ALA A 229 -24.45 4.57 8.75
N ARG A 230 -24.85 3.76 9.73
CA ARG A 230 -25.25 4.27 11.06
C ARG A 230 -24.11 4.93 11.85
N SER A 231 -22.86 4.65 11.48
CA SER A 231 -21.68 5.28 12.10
C SER A 231 -21.32 6.63 11.48
N LEU A 232 -21.95 6.97 10.35
CA LEU A 232 -21.75 8.24 9.64
C LEU A 232 -22.58 9.36 10.28
N LYS A 233 -22.26 10.62 9.94
CA LYS A 233 -22.78 11.80 10.66
C LYS A 233 -24.25 12.08 10.37
N ASN A 234 -24.66 12.05 9.10
CA ASN A 234 -26.03 12.41 8.67
C ASN A 234 -26.59 11.40 7.67
N PRO A 235 -26.71 10.11 8.04
CA PRO A 235 -27.12 9.05 7.10
C PRO A 235 -28.58 9.18 6.61
N GLU A 236 -29.42 9.99 7.26
CA GLU A 236 -30.79 10.29 6.84
C GLU A 236 -30.89 11.27 5.66
N ASP A 237 -29.85 12.08 5.42
CA ASP A 237 -29.78 12.99 4.27
C ASP A 237 -29.01 12.30 3.13
N PRO A 238 -29.64 12.05 1.98
CA PRO A 238 -29.01 11.30 0.92
C PRO A 238 -27.84 12.05 0.25
N ASN A 239 -27.79 13.38 0.31
CA ASN A 239 -26.69 14.17 -0.24
C ASN A 239 -25.48 14.10 0.69
N LEU A 240 -25.70 14.39 1.99
CA LEU A 240 -24.62 14.36 2.99
C LEU A 240 -24.05 12.95 3.17
N LEU A 241 -24.89 11.92 3.08
CA LEU A 241 -24.44 10.53 3.10
C LEU A 241 -23.50 10.21 1.93
N ILE A 242 -23.84 10.63 0.71
CA ILE A 242 -22.98 10.41 -0.46
C ILE A 242 -21.68 11.21 -0.34
N ASP A 243 -21.76 12.46 0.13
CA ASP A 243 -20.58 13.30 0.31
C ASP A 243 -19.60 12.69 1.31
N GLU A 244 -20.08 12.25 2.48
CA GLU A 244 -19.24 11.62 3.51
C GLU A 244 -18.68 10.28 3.04
N LEU A 245 -19.46 9.46 2.31
CA LEU A 245 -18.95 8.22 1.71
C LEU A 245 -17.85 8.48 0.68
N VAL A 246 -18.02 9.49 -0.19
CA VAL A 246 -17.00 9.86 -1.18
C VAL A 246 -15.73 10.38 -0.51
N GLU A 247 -15.87 11.22 0.52
CA GLU A 247 -14.74 11.75 1.30
C GLU A 247 -13.93 10.64 1.99
N ILE A 248 -14.60 9.59 2.48
CA ILE A 248 -13.93 8.47 3.16
C ILE A 248 -13.28 7.51 2.14
N LEU A 249 -14.01 7.17 1.07
CA LEU A 249 -13.60 6.08 0.17
C LEU A 249 -12.61 6.55 -0.91
N PHE A 250 -12.66 7.82 -1.32
CA PHE A 250 -11.87 8.35 -2.43
C PHE A 250 -10.93 9.47 -1.98
N GLN A 251 -9.79 9.57 -2.67
CA GLN A 251 -8.86 10.70 -2.52
C GLN A 251 -9.19 11.87 -3.45
N THR A 252 -10.18 11.69 -4.33
CA THR A 252 -10.60 12.66 -5.35
C THR A 252 -12.11 12.87 -5.29
N GLU A 253 -12.57 14.09 -5.51
CA GLU A 253 -13.98 14.40 -5.52
C GLU A 253 -14.70 13.84 -6.76
N LEU A 254 -15.90 13.32 -6.56
CA LEU A 254 -16.84 13.08 -7.66
C LEU A 254 -17.55 14.38 -8.06
N SER A 255 -17.83 14.52 -9.36
CA SER A 255 -18.62 15.65 -9.85
C SER A 255 -20.02 15.70 -9.21
N SER A 256 -20.57 16.90 -9.01
CA SER A 256 -21.93 17.07 -8.47
C SER A 256 -22.98 16.36 -9.33
N ALA A 257 -22.78 16.28 -10.65
CA ALA A 257 -23.66 15.56 -11.57
C ALA A 257 -23.64 14.04 -11.32
N THR A 258 -22.45 13.46 -11.12
CA THR A 258 -22.30 12.05 -10.76
C THR A 258 -22.98 11.75 -9.42
N LYS A 259 -22.71 12.56 -8.38
CA LYS A 259 -23.34 12.41 -7.06
C LYS A 259 -24.87 12.47 -7.15
N ALA A 260 -25.42 13.43 -7.90
CA ALA A 260 -26.86 13.55 -8.12
C ALA A 260 -27.47 12.33 -8.83
N GLN A 261 -26.75 11.75 -9.81
CA GLN A 261 -27.18 10.54 -10.50
C GLN A 261 -27.20 9.33 -9.58
N LEU A 262 -26.12 9.10 -8.80
CA LEU A 262 -26.04 8.00 -7.83
C LEU A 262 -27.14 8.09 -6.77
N LYS A 263 -27.38 9.31 -6.27
CA LYS A 263 -28.50 9.57 -5.35
C LYS A 263 -29.82 9.10 -5.96
N LYS A 264 -30.15 9.60 -7.14
CA LYS A 264 -31.43 9.34 -7.79
C LYS A 264 -31.62 7.86 -8.09
N ASP A 265 -30.64 7.22 -8.72
CA ASP A 265 -30.78 5.86 -9.22
C ASP A 265 -30.76 4.83 -8.09
N ILE A 266 -29.92 5.04 -7.08
CA ILE A 266 -29.67 4.04 -6.04
C ILE A 266 -30.44 4.39 -4.77
N LEU A 267 -30.13 5.52 -4.11
CA LEU A 267 -30.73 5.86 -2.81
C LEU A 267 -32.21 6.21 -2.91
N LEU A 268 -32.64 6.86 -3.99
CA LEU A 268 -34.05 7.24 -4.19
C LEU A 268 -34.84 6.19 -4.98
N GLY A 269 -34.17 5.17 -5.54
CA GLY A 269 -34.83 4.16 -6.38
C GLY A 269 -35.53 4.76 -7.61
N GLY A 270 -34.89 5.73 -8.26
CA GLY A 270 -35.39 6.45 -9.42
C GLY A 270 -36.31 7.65 -9.10
N GLN A 271 -36.68 7.84 -7.83
CA GLN A 271 -37.56 8.93 -7.41
C GLN A 271 -36.86 10.30 -7.41
N ALA A 272 -37.64 11.37 -7.53
CA ALA A 272 -37.10 12.72 -7.69
C ALA A 272 -36.81 13.47 -6.37
N GLN A 273 -37.38 13.03 -5.25
CA GLN A 273 -37.39 13.80 -4.00
C GLN A 273 -36.57 13.11 -2.91
N ASP A 274 -35.80 13.89 -2.16
CA ASP A 274 -34.85 13.31 -1.18
C ASP A 274 -35.56 12.61 0.00
N TYR A 275 -36.80 13.02 0.32
CA TYR A 275 -37.58 12.39 1.40
C TYR A 275 -37.84 10.90 1.19
N TYR A 276 -37.73 10.37 -0.04
CA TYR A 276 -37.86 8.93 -0.28
C TYR A 276 -36.77 8.12 0.40
N TRP A 277 -35.56 8.67 0.54
CA TRP A 277 -34.50 8.08 1.33
C TRP A 277 -34.70 8.36 2.82
N SER A 278 -34.90 9.64 3.17
CA SER A 278 -35.01 10.05 4.58
C SER A 278 -36.15 9.35 5.31
N ASN A 279 -37.30 9.15 4.66
CA ASN A 279 -38.43 8.41 5.24
C ASN A 279 -38.11 6.91 5.42
N ALA A 280 -37.45 6.28 4.45
CA ALA A 280 -37.05 4.88 4.55
C ALA A 280 -36.04 4.68 5.69
N TRP A 281 -35.03 5.57 5.77
CA TRP A 281 -34.05 5.58 6.84
C TRP A 281 -34.69 5.79 8.22
N ASN A 282 -35.49 6.85 8.39
CA ASN A 282 -36.15 7.15 9.66
C ASN A 282 -37.15 6.06 10.08
N GLY A 283 -37.85 5.46 9.10
CA GLY A 283 -38.69 4.29 9.34
C GLY A 283 -37.89 3.10 9.87
N PHE A 284 -36.68 2.88 9.35
CA PHE A 284 -35.80 1.79 9.78
C PHE A 284 -35.28 2.04 11.19
N ILE A 285 -34.84 3.26 11.49
CA ILE A 285 -34.38 3.65 12.83
C ILE A 285 -35.51 3.50 13.86
N THR A 286 -36.74 3.87 13.48
CA THR A 286 -37.91 3.79 14.37
C THR A 286 -38.38 2.36 14.59
N ASN A 287 -38.37 1.52 13.55
CA ASN A 287 -38.81 0.13 13.62
C ASN A 287 -37.89 -0.81 12.82
N PRO A 288 -36.74 -1.21 13.39
CA PRO A 288 -35.76 -2.06 12.69
C PRO A 288 -36.25 -3.51 12.46
N ASN A 289 -37.36 -3.90 13.09
CA ASN A 289 -37.97 -5.22 12.89
C ASN A 289 -38.91 -5.27 11.67
N ASP A 290 -39.28 -4.12 11.10
CA ASP A 290 -39.97 -4.07 9.81
C ASP A 290 -39.01 -4.57 8.72
N THR A 291 -39.22 -5.82 8.32
CA THR A 291 -38.35 -6.50 7.35
C THR A 291 -38.42 -5.85 5.98
N ALA A 292 -39.58 -5.34 5.56
CA ALA A 292 -39.74 -4.73 4.25
C ALA A 292 -38.95 -3.41 4.18
N ASN A 293 -39.15 -2.52 5.15
CA ASN A 293 -38.47 -1.24 5.17
C ASN A 293 -36.95 -1.39 5.40
N THR A 294 -36.55 -2.27 6.33
CA THR A 294 -35.13 -2.56 6.58
C THR A 294 -34.43 -3.12 5.34
N ASN A 295 -35.11 -3.97 4.55
CA ASN A 295 -34.56 -4.49 3.31
C ASN A 295 -34.37 -3.42 2.24
N ILE A 296 -35.24 -2.41 2.17
CA ILE A 296 -35.08 -1.27 1.25
C ILE A 296 -33.78 -0.53 1.58
N VAL A 297 -33.61 -0.11 2.84
CA VAL A 297 -32.42 0.64 3.28
C VAL A 297 -31.15 -0.18 3.07
N ARG A 298 -31.15 -1.44 3.53
CA ARG A 298 -30.02 -2.37 3.38
C ARG A 298 -29.61 -2.56 1.91
N THR A 299 -30.58 -2.76 1.03
CA THR A 299 -30.33 -3.00 -0.40
C THR A 299 -29.73 -1.77 -1.07
N ARG A 300 -30.30 -0.59 -0.82
CA ARG A 300 -29.81 0.67 -1.40
C ARG A 300 -28.40 1.03 -0.93
N LEU A 301 -28.09 0.84 0.36
CA LEU A 301 -26.74 1.03 0.88
C LEU A 301 -25.75 0.04 0.31
N ARG A 302 -26.13 -1.25 0.25
CA ARG A 302 -25.31 -2.29 -0.38
C ARG A 302 -24.97 -1.91 -1.82
N ASP A 303 -25.97 -1.50 -2.59
CA ASP A 303 -25.80 -1.19 -4.01
C ASP A 303 -24.99 0.11 -4.22
N LEU A 304 -25.17 1.12 -3.37
CA LEU A 304 -24.38 2.36 -3.42
C LEU A 304 -22.91 2.09 -3.09
N ILE A 305 -22.63 1.44 -1.97
CA ILE A 305 -21.26 1.14 -1.53
C ILE A 305 -20.58 0.24 -2.56
N LYS A 306 -21.29 -0.79 -3.06
CA LYS A 306 -20.80 -1.65 -4.14
C LYS A 306 -20.44 -0.84 -5.40
N TYR A 307 -21.31 0.09 -5.80
CA TYR A 307 -21.04 0.93 -6.97
C TYR A 307 -19.77 1.78 -6.76
N LEU A 308 -19.68 2.46 -5.61
CA LEU A 308 -18.52 3.29 -5.27
C LEU A 308 -17.21 2.48 -5.28
N MET A 309 -17.19 1.27 -4.72
CA MET A 309 -15.99 0.40 -4.73
C MET A 309 -15.59 -0.08 -6.14
N ASN A 310 -16.50 -0.04 -7.11
CA ASN A 310 -16.23 -0.44 -8.49
C ASN A 310 -15.74 0.72 -9.38
N LEU A 311 -15.71 1.95 -8.85
CA LEU A 311 -15.14 3.10 -9.53
C LEU A 311 -13.61 3.07 -9.54
N ALA A 312 -13.01 3.76 -10.50
CA ALA A 312 -11.55 3.83 -10.63
C ALA A 312 -10.92 4.57 -9.44
N GLU A 313 -11.63 5.57 -8.92
CA GLU A 313 -11.29 6.37 -7.76
C GLU A 313 -11.05 5.49 -6.52
N TYR A 314 -11.79 4.38 -6.37
CA TYR A 314 -11.57 3.44 -5.26
C TYR A 314 -10.26 2.68 -5.35
N GLN A 315 -9.63 2.61 -6.53
CA GLN A 315 -8.36 1.92 -6.70
C GLN A 315 -7.16 2.73 -6.22
N LEU A 316 -7.37 4.02 -5.93
CA LEU A 316 -6.32 4.97 -5.58
C LEU A 316 -6.20 5.17 -4.07
N SER A 317 -4.99 5.43 -3.60
CA SER A 317 -4.64 5.83 -2.22
C SER A 317 -3.64 6.97 -2.23
#